data_AF-A0A9E0VJE4-F1
#
_entry.id   AF-A0A9E0VJE4-F1
#
_cell.length_a   1.000
_cell.length_b   1.000
_cell.length_c   1.000
_cell.angle_alpha   90.00
_cell.angle_beta   90.00
_cell.angle_gamma   90.00
#
_symmetry.space_group_name_H-M   'P 1'
#
loop_
_entity.id
_entity.type
_entity.pdbx_description
1 polymer ?
#
loop_
_entity_poly.entity_id
_entity_poly.type
_entity_poly.pdbx_seq_one_letter_code
_entity_poly.pdbx_strand_id
1 'polypeptide(L)'
;MKRLAVLFLGALAFVPNAFATKFANQFTEFELPPGWTCNLEVAEWVCQSTDPVKKKEAIIVLAAKLKGDQDSLDQYLTYLKAAKTFTSVTGKAMKSEPKYAKTVNVNGHPWVDALHLESEIPGFFTRYFATVKDDIGVLVTYSVAKSKYQDYLKEFENMTNTLKVFRKAGGINVQAKSADLLKPEIPSTITDNGVFAGTQVNPAGGGDTPAPRPKAQSNDLMLYGLIGAGAVAFFIIKKKKR
;
A
#
# COMPACT_ATOMS: atom_id res chain seq x y z
N MET A 1 -35.70 -38.48 51.26
CA MET A 1 -35.90 -38.62 49.81
C MET A 1 -35.97 -37.24 49.15
N LYS A 2 -35.01 -36.96 48.26
CA LYS A 2 -35.03 -36.05 47.11
C LYS A 2 -35.76 -34.70 47.24
N ARG A 3 -35.02 -33.66 47.62
CA ARG A 3 -35.24 -32.27 47.15
C ARG A 3 -33.90 -31.58 46.95
N LEU A 4 -33.25 -31.88 45.83
CA LEU A 4 -32.12 -31.11 45.32
C LEU A 4 -32.33 -30.96 43.81
N ALA A 5 -33.17 -30.00 43.44
CA ALA A 5 -33.36 -29.64 42.06
C ALA A 5 -33.53 -28.12 41.99
N VAL A 6 -32.90 -27.56 40.97
CA VAL A 6 -33.09 -26.20 40.45
C VAL A 6 -32.28 -25.12 41.15
N LEU A 7 -31.02 -24.97 40.71
CA LEU A 7 -30.32 -23.69 40.64
C LEU A 7 -29.20 -23.79 39.61
N PHE A 8 -29.59 -23.96 38.34
CA PHE A 8 -28.67 -23.93 37.19
C PHE A 8 -29.36 -23.32 35.96
N LEU A 9 -30.09 -22.21 36.16
CA LEU A 9 -30.72 -21.46 35.07
C LEU A 9 -30.46 -19.96 35.31
N GLY A 10 -29.40 -19.42 34.71
CA GLY A 10 -29.12 -17.99 34.87
C GLY A 10 -27.74 -17.53 34.44
N ALA A 11 -27.16 -18.12 33.40
CA ALA A 11 -25.96 -17.57 32.75
C ALA A 11 -26.09 -17.73 31.23
N LEU A 12 -27.12 -17.12 30.64
CA LEU A 12 -27.05 -16.77 29.22
C LEU A 12 -26.00 -15.66 29.12
N ALA A 13 -24.77 -16.07 28.80
CA ALA A 13 -23.70 -15.18 28.46
C ALA A 13 -24.15 -14.26 27.31
N PHE A 14 -24.22 -12.97 27.59
CA PHE A 14 -24.26 -11.93 26.57
C PHE A 14 -22.94 -12.02 25.81
N VAL A 15 -22.92 -12.78 24.70
CA VAL A 15 -21.78 -12.78 23.79
C VAL A 15 -21.90 -11.50 22.97
N PRO A 16 -21.00 -10.52 23.11
CA PRO A 16 -21.02 -9.37 22.23
C PRO A 16 -20.80 -9.87 20.80
N ASN A 17 -21.77 -9.63 19.93
CA ASN A 17 -21.62 -9.90 18.51
C ASN A 17 -20.47 -9.05 17.99
N ALA A 18 -19.34 -9.69 17.67
CA ALA A 18 -18.26 -9.07 16.94
C ALA A 18 -18.75 -8.85 15.49
N PHE A 19 -19.38 -7.71 15.23
CA PHE A 19 -19.75 -7.33 13.88
C PHE A 19 -18.49 -6.92 13.12
N ALA A 20 -18.08 -7.74 12.15
CA ALA A 20 -17.05 -7.35 11.20
C ALA A 20 -17.60 -6.23 10.30
N THR A 21 -16.92 -5.08 10.27
CA THR A 21 -17.28 -3.98 9.38
C THR A 21 -16.97 -4.39 7.96
N LYS A 22 -17.96 -4.32 7.06
CA LYS A 22 -17.76 -4.57 5.63
C LYS A 22 -17.47 -3.28 4.90
N PHE A 23 -16.50 -3.32 4.01
CA PHE A 23 -16.33 -2.31 2.97
C PHE A 23 -16.90 -2.84 1.66
N ALA A 24 -17.61 -1.98 0.92
CA ALA A 24 -18.07 -2.28 -0.42
C ALA A 24 -18.08 -1.01 -1.28
N ASN A 25 -17.63 -1.13 -2.53
CA ASN A 25 -17.68 -0.05 -3.52
C ASN A 25 -18.38 -0.53 -4.81
N GLN A 26 -18.03 0.03 -5.97
CA GLN A 26 -18.57 -0.30 -7.28
C GLN A 26 -18.07 -1.64 -7.85
N PHE A 27 -16.94 -2.17 -7.35
CA PHE A 27 -16.26 -3.32 -7.93
C PHE A 27 -15.81 -4.40 -6.93
N THR A 28 -15.75 -4.11 -5.62
CA THR A 28 -15.29 -5.07 -4.62
C THR A 28 -16.02 -4.92 -3.28
N GLU A 29 -16.03 -6.01 -2.51
CA GLU A 29 -16.51 -6.09 -1.12
C GLU A 29 -15.58 -7.02 -0.32
N PHE A 30 -15.32 -6.68 0.95
CA PHE A 30 -14.59 -7.51 1.91
C PHE A 30 -14.82 -7.03 3.34
N GLU A 31 -14.41 -7.84 4.32
CA GLU A 31 -14.40 -7.44 5.73
C GLU A 31 -13.14 -6.65 6.07
N LEU A 32 -13.33 -5.45 6.60
CA LEU A 32 -12.24 -4.60 7.08
C LEU A 32 -11.73 -5.09 8.43
N PRO A 33 -10.42 -4.95 8.70
CA PRO A 33 -9.92 -5.12 10.05
C PRO A 33 -10.59 -4.12 11.01
N PRO A 34 -10.78 -4.48 12.29
CA PRO A 34 -11.41 -3.59 13.26
C PRO A 34 -10.68 -2.25 13.36
N GLY A 35 -11.45 -1.15 13.37
CA GLY A 35 -10.89 0.20 13.44
C GLY A 35 -10.26 0.69 12.14
N TRP A 36 -10.60 0.11 10.99
CA TRP A 36 -10.18 0.62 9.68
C TRP A 36 -11.29 1.39 8.97
N THR A 37 -10.89 2.36 8.16
CA THR A 37 -11.79 3.16 7.31
C THR A 37 -11.18 3.34 5.92
N CYS A 38 -12.03 3.38 4.89
CA CYS A 38 -11.62 3.59 3.50
C CYS A 38 -12.09 4.95 3.00
N ASN A 39 -11.22 5.67 2.29
CA ASN A 39 -11.53 6.94 1.65
C ASN A 39 -11.19 6.87 0.16
N LEU A 40 -11.95 7.57 -0.67
CA LEU A 40 -11.63 7.71 -2.09
C LEU A 40 -10.61 8.84 -2.25
N GLU A 41 -9.40 8.50 -2.66
CA GLU A 41 -8.32 9.44 -2.95
C GLU A 41 -8.07 9.45 -4.46
N VAL A 42 -8.50 10.53 -5.12
CA VAL A 42 -8.45 10.72 -6.58
C VAL A 42 -9.27 9.67 -7.35
N ALA A 43 -8.74 8.46 -7.53
CA ALA A 43 -9.40 7.35 -8.23
C ALA A 43 -9.20 6.00 -7.53
N GLU A 44 -8.48 5.98 -6.41
CA GLU A 44 -8.16 4.77 -5.66
C GLU A 44 -8.84 4.84 -4.29
N TRP A 45 -9.29 3.70 -3.79
CA TRP A 45 -9.76 3.60 -2.43
C TRP A 45 -8.57 3.27 -1.53
N VAL A 46 -8.34 4.11 -0.53
CA VAL A 46 -7.26 3.93 0.44
C VAL A 46 -7.88 3.60 1.79
N CYS A 47 -7.63 2.39 2.30
CA CYS A 47 -8.12 1.95 3.61
C CYS A 47 -7.00 1.84 4.62
N GLN A 48 -7.24 2.37 5.82
CA GLN A 48 -6.24 2.48 6.87
C GLN A 48 -6.86 2.41 8.26
N SER A 49 -6.03 2.08 9.24
CA SER A 49 -6.41 2.17 10.65
C SER A 49 -6.72 3.62 11.06
N THR A 50 -7.75 3.79 11.89
CA THR A 50 -8.05 5.04 12.59
C THR A 50 -7.10 5.29 13.76
N ASP A 51 -6.38 4.26 14.22
CA ASP A 51 -5.31 4.39 15.21
C ASP A 51 -4.06 4.99 14.55
N PRO A 52 -3.57 6.17 15.01
CA PRO A 52 -2.42 6.86 14.41
C PRO A 52 -1.11 6.06 14.37
N VAL A 53 -0.90 5.14 15.31
CA VAL A 53 0.29 4.28 15.35
C VAL A 53 0.17 3.21 14.27
N LYS A 54 -0.93 2.47 14.28
CA LYS A 54 -1.20 1.41 13.30
C LYS A 54 -1.32 1.93 11.87
N LYS A 55 -1.79 3.17 11.71
CA LYS A 55 -1.89 3.85 10.40
C LYS A 55 -0.55 3.93 9.67
N LYS A 56 0.58 3.93 10.40
CA LYS A 56 1.94 3.96 9.82
C LYS A 56 2.50 2.57 9.51
N GLU A 57 1.84 1.51 9.96
CA GLU A 57 2.31 0.13 9.84
C GLU A 57 1.73 -0.58 8.64
N ALA A 58 0.55 -0.17 8.17
CA ALA A 58 -0.23 -0.90 7.20
C ALA A 58 -1.16 -0.01 6.35
N ILE A 59 -1.40 -0.40 5.09
CA ILE A 59 -2.30 0.28 4.15
C ILE A 59 -2.91 -0.73 3.17
N ILE A 60 -4.18 -0.52 2.81
CA ILE A 60 -4.84 -1.20 1.69
C ILE A 60 -5.11 -0.17 0.61
N VAL A 61 -4.79 -0.50 -0.64
CA VAL A 61 -5.15 0.32 -1.81
C VAL A 61 -5.96 -0.52 -2.77
N LEU A 62 -7.07 0.04 -3.27
CA LEU A 62 -7.93 -0.61 -4.24
C LEU A 62 -8.10 0.26 -5.46
N ALA A 63 -7.83 -0.32 -6.61
CA ALA A 63 -7.98 0.31 -7.91
C ALA A 63 -8.80 -0.60 -8.83
N ALA A 64 -9.57 0.03 -9.72
CA ALA A 64 -10.17 -0.64 -10.84
C ALA A 64 -10.04 0.24 -12.08
N LYS A 65 -9.89 -0.40 -13.24
CA LYS A 65 -9.90 0.27 -14.54
C LYS A 65 -10.68 -0.55 -15.55
N LEU A 66 -11.05 0.07 -16.66
CA LEU A 66 -11.54 -0.69 -17.82
C LEU A 66 -10.42 -1.62 -18.30
N LYS A 67 -10.81 -2.87 -18.58
CA LYS A 67 -9.92 -3.92 -19.05
C LYS A 67 -9.35 -3.52 -20.42
N GLY A 68 -8.04 -3.45 -20.53
CA GLY A 68 -7.32 -3.37 -21.82
C GLY A 68 -6.87 -4.75 -22.31
N ASP A 69 -6.17 -4.78 -23.43
CA ASP A 69 -5.68 -6.03 -24.04
C ASP A 69 -4.63 -6.75 -23.18
N GLN A 70 -4.01 -6.03 -22.25
CA GLN A 70 -3.00 -6.57 -21.33
C GLN A 70 -3.56 -7.01 -19.97
N ASP A 71 -4.88 -6.87 -19.78
CA ASP A 71 -5.54 -7.20 -18.53
C ASP A 71 -6.11 -8.62 -18.59
N SER A 72 -5.32 -9.57 -18.11
CA SER A 72 -5.68 -10.99 -17.99
C SER A 72 -4.92 -11.63 -16.82
N LEU A 73 -5.47 -12.71 -16.26
CA LEU A 73 -4.84 -13.41 -15.13
C LEU A 73 -3.43 -13.91 -15.46
N ASP A 74 -3.19 -14.42 -16.66
CA ASP A 74 -1.87 -14.93 -17.06
C ASP A 74 -0.83 -13.82 -17.15
N GLN A 75 -1.23 -12.65 -17.67
CA GLN A 75 -0.35 -11.48 -17.74
C GLN A 75 -0.07 -10.90 -16.35
N TYR A 76 -1.09 -10.82 -15.50
CA TYR A 76 -0.92 -10.40 -14.11
C TYR A 76 0.01 -11.36 -13.34
N LEU A 77 -0.17 -12.66 -13.51
CA LEU A 77 0.68 -13.68 -12.89
C LEU A 77 2.13 -13.57 -13.39
N THR A 78 2.33 -13.40 -14.70
CA THR A 78 3.66 -13.26 -15.30
C THR A 78 4.35 -12.00 -14.79
N TYR A 79 3.63 -10.87 -14.77
CA TYR A 79 4.13 -9.61 -14.24
C TYR A 79 4.50 -9.72 -12.76
N LEU A 80 3.62 -10.30 -11.94
CA LEU A 80 3.82 -10.43 -10.49
C LEU A 80 4.83 -11.52 -10.09
N LYS A 81 5.26 -12.39 -11.01
CA LYS A 81 6.43 -13.28 -10.79
C LYS A 81 7.76 -12.55 -10.90
N ALA A 82 7.81 -11.47 -11.67
CA ALA A 82 9.04 -10.73 -11.90
C ALA A 82 9.38 -9.80 -10.73
N ALA A 83 10.67 -9.63 -10.45
CA ALA A 83 11.13 -8.57 -9.55
C ALA A 83 10.84 -7.19 -10.19
N LYS A 84 10.29 -6.28 -9.40
CA LYS A 84 10.04 -4.89 -9.80
C LYS A 84 11.26 -4.04 -9.51
N THR A 85 11.52 -3.03 -10.33
CA THR A 85 12.53 -2.01 -10.06
C THR A 85 11.86 -0.65 -10.00
N PHE A 86 12.13 0.13 -8.95
CA PHE A 86 11.61 1.48 -8.78
C PHE A 86 12.65 2.38 -8.13
N THR A 87 12.46 3.68 -8.24
CA THR A 87 13.30 4.66 -7.55
C THR A 87 12.57 5.09 -6.28
N SER A 88 13.19 4.87 -5.13
CA SER A 88 12.67 5.36 -3.84
C SER A 88 12.61 6.89 -3.80
N VAL A 89 11.90 7.43 -2.81
CA VAL A 89 11.79 8.88 -2.59
C VAL A 89 13.15 9.56 -2.31
N THR A 90 14.17 8.81 -1.90
CA THR A 90 15.56 9.28 -1.72
C THR A 90 16.40 9.21 -2.99
N GLY A 91 15.81 8.80 -4.12
CA GLY A 91 16.52 8.65 -5.40
C GLY A 91 17.29 7.34 -5.53
N LYS A 92 17.24 6.45 -4.53
CA LYS A 92 17.91 5.15 -4.59
C LYS A 92 17.10 4.16 -5.44
N ALA A 93 17.76 3.51 -6.39
CA ALA A 93 17.18 2.38 -7.11
C ALA A 93 16.95 1.20 -6.16
N MET A 94 15.71 0.73 -6.14
CA MET A 94 15.24 -0.40 -5.34
C MET A 94 14.82 -1.53 -6.27
N LYS A 95 15.00 -2.76 -5.80
CA LYS A 95 14.56 -3.97 -6.49
C LYS A 95 13.75 -4.81 -5.52
N SER A 96 12.52 -5.11 -5.90
CA SER A 96 11.64 -5.95 -5.09
C SER A 96 12.11 -7.40 -5.08
N GLU A 97 11.72 -8.13 -4.04
CA GLU A 97 11.94 -9.56 -3.92
C GLU A 97 10.57 -10.28 -3.96
N PRO A 98 10.20 -10.88 -5.10
CA PRO A 98 9.01 -11.72 -5.18
C PRO A 98 9.15 -12.93 -4.25
N LYS A 99 8.17 -13.14 -3.38
CA LYS A 99 8.10 -14.30 -2.48
C LYS A 99 7.28 -15.43 -3.09
N TYR A 100 6.13 -15.09 -3.66
CA TYR A 100 5.33 -16.00 -4.47
C TYR A 100 4.41 -15.22 -5.41
N ALA A 101 3.92 -15.91 -6.43
CA ALA A 101 2.77 -15.50 -7.23
C ALA A 101 2.05 -16.75 -7.74
N LYS A 102 0.74 -16.83 -7.51
CA LYS A 102 -0.08 -18.00 -7.84
C LYS A 102 -1.51 -17.58 -8.18
N THR A 103 -2.21 -18.44 -8.89
CA THR A 103 -3.65 -18.29 -9.09
C THR A 103 -4.37 -18.96 -7.92
N VAL A 104 -5.35 -18.27 -7.34
CA VAL A 104 -6.23 -18.78 -6.28
C VAL A 104 -7.68 -18.57 -6.68
N ASN A 105 -8.59 -19.34 -6.08
CA ASN A 105 -10.03 -19.09 -6.21
C ASN A 105 -10.54 -18.60 -4.85
N VAL A 106 -11.13 -17.41 -4.84
CA VAL A 106 -11.69 -16.79 -3.63
C VAL A 106 -13.13 -16.44 -3.93
N ASN A 107 -14.05 -16.95 -3.10
CA ASN A 107 -15.50 -16.74 -3.25
C ASN A 107 -16.03 -17.05 -4.66
N GLY A 108 -15.51 -18.12 -5.28
CA GLY A 108 -15.95 -18.58 -6.60
C GLY A 108 -15.36 -17.81 -7.78
N HIS A 109 -14.43 -16.89 -7.55
CA HIS A 109 -13.79 -16.10 -8.59
C HIS A 109 -12.26 -16.32 -8.59
N PRO A 110 -11.62 -16.48 -9.76
CA PRO A 110 -10.16 -16.60 -9.83
C PRO A 110 -9.47 -15.26 -9.57
N TRP A 111 -8.32 -15.31 -8.90
CA TRP A 111 -7.45 -14.17 -8.61
C TRP A 111 -5.99 -14.57 -8.79
N VAL A 112 -5.14 -13.61 -9.13
CA VAL A 112 -3.70 -13.72 -8.92
C VAL A 112 -3.37 -13.19 -7.54
N ASP A 113 -2.85 -14.07 -6.68
CA ASP A 113 -2.34 -13.77 -5.34
C ASP A 113 -0.81 -13.80 -5.37
N ALA A 114 -0.18 -12.66 -5.08
CA ALA A 114 1.27 -12.54 -5.08
C ALA A 114 1.75 -11.76 -3.86
N LEU A 115 2.94 -12.08 -3.36
CA LEU A 115 3.59 -11.38 -2.26
C LEU A 115 4.98 -10.95 -2.67
N HIS A 116 5.29 -9.68 -2.47
CA HIS A 116 6.62 -9.10 -2.69
C HIS A 116 7.11 -8.44 -1.42
N LEU A 117 8.42 -8.43 -1.22
CA LEU A 117 9.08 -7.52 -0.30
C LEU A 117 9.63 -6.33 -1.10
N GLU A 118 9.44 -5.12 -0.60
CA GLU A 118 9.99 -3.87 -1.19
C GLU A 118 9.56 -3.65 -2.64
N SER A 119 8.27 -3.79 -2.96
CA SER A 119 7.76 -3.57 -4.32
C SER A 119 7.08 -2.23 -4.55
N GLU A 120 6.57 -1.63 -3.48
CA GLU A 120 5.86 -0.34 -3.50
C GLU A 120 6.48 0.61 -2.47
N ILE A 121 6.64 0.12 -1.22
CA ILE A 121 7.23 0.86 -0.10
C ILE A 121 8.49 0.13 0.39
N PRO A 122 9.64 0.80 0.52
CA PRO A 122 10.83 0.21 1.14
C PRO A 122 10.55 -0.30 2.55
N GLY A 123 11.05 -1.50 2.90
CA GLY A 123 10.78 -2.15 4.18
C GLY A 123 9.39 -2.75 4.35
N PHE A 124 8.54 -2.79 3.32
CA PHE A 124 7.19 -3.35 3.41
C PHE A 124 7.03 -4.62 2.58
N PHE A 125 6.25 -5.55 3.11
CA PHE A 125 5.63 -6.59 2.30
C PHE A 125 4.40 -6.03 1.62
N THR A 126 4.25 -6.27 0.32
CA THR A 126 3.02 -5.96 -0.43
C THR A 126 2.43 -7.23 -0.99
N ARG A 127 1.20 -7.55 -0.61
CA ARG A 127 0.39 -8.63 -1.18
C ARG A 127 -0.55 -8.05 -2.23
N TYR A 128 -0.59 -8.65 -3.41
CA TYR A 128 -1.41 -8.25 -4.54
C TYR A 128 -2.51 -9.27 -4.75
N PHE A 129 -3.73 -8.80 -4.92
CA PHE A 129 -4.87 -9.55 -5.44
C PHE A 129 -5.35 -8.87 -6.70
N ALA A 130 -4.96 -9.42 -7.85
CA ALA A 130 -5.32 -8.91 -9.15
C ALA A 130 -6.31 -9.85 -9.84
N THR A 131 -7.36 -9.30 -10.44
CA THR A 131 -8.30 -10.09 -11.23
C THR A 131 -8.96 -9.27 -12.33
N VAL A 132 -9.70 -9.97 -13.19
CA VAL A 132 -10.54 -9.41 -14.24
C VAL A 132 -11.97 -9.84 -14.00
N LYS A 133 -12.89 -8.88 -13.99
CA LYS A 133 -14.32 -9.11 -13.87
C LYS A 133 -15.03 -8.36 -14.99
N ASP A 134 -15.71 -9.09 -15.87
CA ASP A 134 -16.43 -8.51 -17.01
C ASP A 134 -15.53 -7.59 -17.87
N ASP A 135 -15.83 -6.29 -17.90
CA ASP A 135 -15.11 -5.24 -18.62
C ASP A 135 -14.05 -4.51 -17.77
N ILE A 136 -13.74 -4.97 -16.55
CA ILE A 136 -12.80 -4.29 -15.64
C ILE A 136 -11.65 -5.19 -15.16
N GLY A 137 -10.49 -4.57 -14.99
CA GLY A 137 -9.41 -5.10 -14.15
C GLY A 137 -9.51 -4.51 -12.74
N VAL A 138 -9.30 -5.34 -11.72
CA VAL A 138 -9.35 -4.96 -10.31
C VAL A 138 -8.05 -5.36 -9.63
N LEU A 139 -7.47 -4.42 -8.88
CA LEU A 139 -6.34 -4.69 -8.00
C LEU A 139 -6.70 -4.27 -6.57
N VAL A 140 -6.40 -5.18 -5.64
CA VAL A 140 -6.35 -4.89 -4.22
C VAL A 140 -4.94 -5.17 -3.75
N THR A 141 -4.27 -4.15 -3.22
CA THR A 141 -2.98 -4.31 -2.57
C THR A 141 -3.12 -4.15 -1.08
N TYR A 142 -2.31 -4.93 -0.38
CA TYR A 142 -2.14 -4.83 1.05
C TYR A 142 -0.65 -4.68 1.34
N SER A 143 -0.26 -3.58 1.99
CA SER A 143 1.14 -3.31 2.33
C SER A 143 1.33 -3.19 3.84
N VAL A 144 2.33 -3.88 4.39
CA VAL A 144 2.68 -3.86 5.81
C VAL A 144 4.18 -3.73 6.04
N ALA A 145 4.55 -2.99 7.08
CA ALA A 145 5.93 -2.95 7.54
C ALA A 145 6.41 -4.38 7.84
N LYS A 146 7.62 -4.72 7.37
CA LYS A 146 8.21 -6.05 7.52
C LYS A 146 8.22 -6.54 8.97
N SER A 147 8.49 -5.64 9.92
CA SER A 147 8.51 -5.94 11.36
C SER A 147 7.13 -6.25 11.96
N LYS A 148 6.05 -5.89 11.26
CA LYS A 148 4.65 -6.05 11.68
C LYS A 148 3.89 -7.11 10.90
N TYR A 149 4.51 -7.72 9.89
CA TYR A 149 3.84 -8.68 9.01
C TYR A 149 3.14 -9.81 9.77
N GLN A 150 3.78 -10.37 10.80
CA GLN A 150 3.20 -11.47 11.59
C GLN A 150 2.02 -11.01 12.43
N ASP A 151 2.08 -9.80 13.00
CA ASP A 151 1.04 -9.24 13.87
C ASP A 151 -0.31 -9.12 13.14
N TYR A 152 -0.25 -8.84 11.83
CA TYR A 152 -1.44 -8.59 11.03
C TYR A 152 -1.83 -9.74 10.09
N LEU A 153 -1.06 -10.82 10.02
CA LEU A 153 -1.28 -11.91 9.07
C LEU A 153 -2.71 -12.45 9.11
N LYS A 154 -3.24 -12.68 10.33
CA LYS A 154 -4.60 -13.19 10.54
C LYS A 154 -5.67 -12.23 10.05
N GLU A 155 -5.49 -10.93 10.27
CA GLU A 155 -6.46 -9.92 9.84
C GLU A 155 -6.55 -9.87 8.31
N PHE A 156 -5.43 -10.02 7.61
CA PHE A 156 -5.45 -10.05 6.13
C PHE A 156 -5.90 -11.37 5.57
N GLU A 157 -5.59 -12.50 6.20
CA GLU A 157 -6.19 -13.76 5.78
C GLU A 157 -7.71 -13.67 5.81
N ASN A 158 -8.30 -13.12 6.88
CA ASN A 158 -9.74 -12.88 6.94
C ASN A 158 -10.25 -11.92 5.84
N MET A 159 -9.58 -10.79 5.65
CA MET A 159 -9.91 -9.83 4.60
C MET A 159 -9.88 -10.49 3.20
N THR A 160 -8.83 -11.26 2.91
CA THR A 160 -8.64 -11.93 1.61
C THR A 160 -9.66 -13.04 1.41
N ASN A 161 -9.99 -13.81 2.44
CA ASN A 161 -11.00 -14.88 2.34
C ASN A 161 -12.42 -14.33 2.13
N THR A 162 -12.68 -13.09 2.54
CA THR A 162 -13.98 -12.43 2.37
C THR A 162 -14.06 -11.57 1.11
N LEU A 163 -12.98 -11.51 0.32
CA LEU A 163 -12.90 -10.71 -0.89
C LEU A 163 -13.86 -11.20 -1.97
N LYS A 164 -14.69 -10.30 -2.46
CA LYS A 164 -15.61 -10.51 -3.59
C LYS A 164 -15.40 -9.44 -4.63
N VAL A 165 -15.50 -9.83 -5.90
CA VAL A 165 -15.46 -8.89 -7.02
C VAL A 165 -16.77 -8.96 -7.83
N PHE A 166 -17.22 -7.79 -8.24
CA PHE A 166 -18.42 -7.60 -9.04
C PHE A 166 -18.26 -6.39 -9.94
N ARG A 167 -19.24 -6.17 -10.82
CA ARG A 167 -19.30 -5.00 -11.69
C ARG A 167 -20.67 -4.36 -11.56
N LYS A 168 -20.78 -3.30 -10.75
CA LYS A 168 -22.05 -2.53 -10.65
C LYS A 168 -22.26 -1.67 -11.90
N ALA A 169 -23.52 -1.50 -12.29
CA ALA A 169 -23.91 -0.52 -13.30
C ALA A 169 -23.65 0.91 -12.79
N GLY A 170 -23.35 1.85 -13.70
CA GLY A 170 -23.11 3.27 -13.33
C GLY A 170 -21.64 3.69 -13.26
N GLY A 171 -20.72 2.89 -13.80
CA GLY A 171 -19.30 3.24 -13.94
C GLY A 171 -18.41 2.74 -12.79
N ILE A 172 -17.10 2.87 -12.98
CA ILE A 172 -16.09 2.78 -11.93
C ILE A 172 -15.59 4.21 -11.68
N ASN A 173 -14.98 4.50 -10.53
CA ASN A 173 -14.38 5.82 -10.27
C ASN A 173 -13.10 5.97 -11.13
N VAL A 174 -13.24 6.08 -12.45
CA VAL A 174 -12.16 6.25 -13.43
C VAL A 174 -11.83 7.73 -13.58
N GLN A 175 -11.11 8.28 -12.61
CA GLN A 175 -10.15 9.34 -12.91
C GLN A 175 -8.74 8.74 -12.77
N ALA A 176 -8.50 7.61 -13.43
CA ALA A 176 -7.21 6.94 -13.38
C ALA A 176 -6.16 7.83 -14.06
N LYS A 177 -5.27 8.44 -13.25
CA LYS A 177 -4.01 9.02 -13.75
C LYS A 177 -2.99 7.93 -14.11
N SER A 178 -3.14 6.72 -13.56
CA SER A 178 -2.31 5.56 -13.89
C SER A 178 -2.98 4.68 -14.97
N ALA A 179 -2.33 4.54 -16.13
CA ALA A 179 -2.73 3.61 -17.18
C ALA A 179 -2.45 2.13 -16.80
N ASP A 180 -1.61 1.90 -15.79
CA ASP A 180 -1.12 0.59 -15.38
C ASP A 180 -1.72 0.20 -14.02
N LEU A 181 -2.67 -0.74 -14.03
CA LEU A 181 -3.38 -1.19 -12.83
C LEU A 181 -2.41 -1.77 -11.79
N LEU A 182 -1.28 -2.36 -12.21
CA LEU A 182 -0.33 -3.04 -11.33
C LEU A 182 0.73 -2.11 -10.71
N LYS A 183 0.55 -0.81 -10.92
CA LYS A 183 1.30 0.30 -10.31
C LYS A 183 0.32 1.27 -9.65
N PRO A 184 -0.31 0.87 -8.52
CA PRO A 184 -1.17 1.77 -7.76
C PRO A 184 -0.35 2.98 -7.27
N GLU A 185 -0.94 4.17 -7.32
CA GLU A 185 -0.27 5.38 -6.83
C GLU A 185 -0.34 5.42 -5.30
N ILE A 186 0.78 5.12 -4.67
CA ILE A 186 0.93 5.27 -3.23
C ILE A 186 0.71 6.75 -2.86
N PRO A 187 -0.20 7.08 -1.92
CA PRO A 187 -0.44 8.46 -1.52
C PRO A 187 0.85 9.20 -1.15
N SER A 188 0.99 10.45 -1.60
CA SER A 188 2.20 11.29 -1.46
C SER A 188 2.59 11.62 -0.02
N THR A 189 1.76 11.22 0.95
CA THR A 189 2.01 11.36 2.38
C THR A 189 2.94 10.26 2.94
N ILE A 190 3.27 9.23 2.16
CA ILE A 190 4.11 8.09 2.58
C ILE A 190 5.59 8.47 2.55
N THR A 191 6.30 8.23 3.67
CA THR A 191 7.74 8.55 3.82
C THR A 191 8.54 7.34 4.28
N ASP A 192 9.88 7.41 4.19
CA ASP A 192 10.77 6.28 4.54
C ASP A 192 10.65 5.81 6.01
N ASN A 193 10.08 6.65 6.90
CA ASN A 193 9.85 6.32 8.31
C ASN A 193 8.45 5.74 8.59
N GLY A 194 7.70 5.38 7.56
CA GLY A 194 6.37 4.81 7.65
C GLY A 194 5.33 5.54 6.80
N VAL A 195 4.12 4.98 6.79
CA VAL A 195 3.08 5.30 5.81
C VAL A 195 2.57 6.76 5.90
N PHE A 196 2.91 7.56 6.93
CA PHE A 196 2.54 8.99 6.94
C PHE A 196 3.58 9.89 7.62
N ALA A 197 4.05 10.91 6.90
CA ALA A 197 4.71 12.07 7.50
C ALA A 197 3.71 13.03 8.12
N GLY A 198 3.64 12.95 9.44
CA GLY A 198 3.05 13.95 10.33
C GLY A 198 3.71 13.73 11.68
N THR A 199 4.49 14.71 12.12
CA THR A 199 5.47 14.69 13.23
C THR A 199 6.66 13.75 13.03
N GLN A 200 7.82 14.38 12.80
CA GLN A 200 9.12 13.73 13.01
C GLN A 200 9.19 13.27 14.46
N VAL A 201 9.20 11.96 14.65
CA VAL A 201 9.72 11.36 15.87
C VAL A 201 10.70 10.30 15.39
N ASN A 202 12.00 10.60 15.49
CA ASN A 202 13.05 9.59 15.41
C ASN A 202 12.80 8.58 16.54
N PRO A 203 12.52 7.31 16.27
CA PRO A 203 12.66 6.29 17.30
C PRO A 203 14.14 5.92 17.33
N ALA A 204 14.85 6.43 18.33
CA ALA A 204 16.12 5.85 18.73
C ALA A 204 15.88 4.43 19.25
N GLY A 205 16.65 3.46 18.73
CA GLY A 205 16.70 2.08 19.19
C GLY A 205 16.95 1.13 18.02
N GLY A 206 17.97 0.29 17.97
CA GLY A 206 19.07 -0.04 18.88
C GLY A 206 19.86 -1.12 18.13
N GLY A 207 21.13 -0.87 17.85
CA GLY A 207 21.98 -1.76 17.06
C GLY A 207 23.25 -1.05 16.62
N ASP A 208 24.34 -1.37 17.32
CA ASP A 208 25.76 -1.10 17.04
C ASP A 208 26.10 0.21 16.33
N THR A 209 26.59 1.18 17.10
CA THR A 209 27.35 2.33 16.59
C THR A 209 28.56 1.85 15.78
N PRO A 210 28.64 2.11 14.46
CA PRO A 210 29.92 2.08 13.76
C PRO A 210 30.65 3.39 14.08
N ALA A 211 31.95 3.27 14.40
CA ALA A 211 32.83 4.39 14.71
C ALA A 211 32.75 5.54 13.66
N PRO A 212 33.02 6.80 14.05
CA PRO A 212 32.94 7.93 13.13
C PRO A 212 34.00 7.78 12.04
N ARG A 213 33.56 7.64 10.78
CA ARG A 213 34.46 7.74 9.62
C ARG A 213 34.68 9.22 9.26
N PRO A 214 35.86 9.60 8.73
CA PRO A 214 36.20 10.98 8.46
C PRO A 214 35.26 11.61 7.43
N LYS A 215 34.96 12.91 7.62
CA LYS A 215 34.16 13.73 6.70
C LYS A 215 34.73 13.67 5.28
N ALA A 216 34.02 13.02 4.37
CA ALA A 216 34.21 13.20 2.95
C ALA A 216 33.60 14.55 2.54
N GLN A 217 34.47 15.45 2.13
CA GLN A 217 34.20 16.79 1.61
C GLN A 217 33.29 16.68 0.38
N SER A 218 32.05 17.13 0.50
CA SER A 218 31.13 17.24 -0.64
C SER A 218 31.58 18.41 -1.51
N ASN A 219 31.98 18.11 -2.75
CA ASN A 219 32.16 19.09 -3.82
C ASN A 219 30.80 19.70 -4.20
N ASP A 220 30.42 20.73 -3.47
CA ASP A 220 29.35 21.66 -3.82
C ASP A 220 29.91 22.76 -4.74
N LEU A 221 30.53 22.34 -5.86
CA LEU A 221 31.17 23.23 -6.83
C LEU A 221 30.55 23.14 -8.23
N MET A 222 29.37 22.52 -8.36
CA MET A 222 28.65 22.44 -9.64
C MET A 222 27.32 23.20 -9.63
N LEU A 223 26.79 23.56 -8.45
CA LEU A 223 25.54 24.33 -8.34
C LEU A 223 25.77 25.84 -8.14
N TYR A 224 26.90 26.26 -7.54
CA TYR A 224 27.27 27.69 -7.46
C TYR A 224 27.93 28.24 -8.74
N GLY A 225 28.46 27.38 -9.61
CA GLY A 225 29.07 27.80 -10.88
C GLY A 225 28.06 28.32 -11.91
N LEU A 226 26.82 27.79 -11.90
CA LEU A 226 25.78 28.19 -12.85
C LEU A 226 25.08 29.50 -12.45
N ILE A 227 24.97 29.79 -11.15
CA ILE A 227 24.40 31.04 -10.64
C ILE A 227 25.41 32.20 -10.77
N GLY A 228 26.72 31.93 -10.58
CA GLY A 228 27.78 32.91 -10.78
C GLY A 228 28.02 33.31 -12.23
N ALA A 229 28.02 32.36 -13.17
CA ALA A 229 28.26 32.63 -14.59
C ALA A 229 27.12 33.44 -15.25
N GLY A 230 25.86 33.19 -14.84
CA GLY A 230 24.70 33.94 -15.33
C GLY A 230 24.70 35.42 -14.91
N ALA A 231 25.12 35.71 -13.68
CA ALA A 231 25.17 37.08 -13.15
C ALA A 231 26.27 37.93 -13.82
N VAL A 232 27.43 37.35 -14.12
CA VAL A 232 28.55 38.04 -14.80
C VAL A 232 28.23 38.31 -16.28
N ALA A 233 27.62 37.36 -16.99
CA ALA A 233 27.19 37.54 -18.38
C ALA A 233 26.13 38.65 -18.52
N PHE A 234 25.17 38.73 -17.59
CA PHE A 234 24.15 39.77 -17.58
C PHE A 234 24.73 41.18 -17.34
N PHE A 235 25.73 41.31 -16.46
CA PHE A 235 26.39 42.59 -16.18
C PHE A 235 27.27 43.08 -17.35
N ILE A 236 27.98 42.19 -18.05
CA ILE A 236 28.81 42.54 -19.21
C ILE A 236 27.96 42.97 -20.41
N ILE A 237 26.82 42.31 -20.66
CA ILE A 237 25.91 42.66 -21.75
C ILE A 237 25.23 44.02 -21.49
N LYS A 238 24.88 44.33 -20.23
CA LYS A 238 24.25 45.61 -19.87
C LYS A 238 25.20 46.81 -19.98
N LYS A 239 26.51 46.60 -19.83
CA LYS A 239 27.53 47.68 -19.93
C LYS A 239 27.96 48.00 -21.37
N LYS A 240 27.62 47.15 -22.35
CA LYS A 240 27.96 47.35 -23.78
C LYS A 240 26.83 47.99 -24.61
N LYS A 241 25.66 48.23 -24.00
CA LYS A 241 24.47 48.86 -24.62
C LYS A 241 24.15 50.24 -24.04
N ARG A 242 25.10 50.88 -23.34
CA ARG A 242 25.08 52.29 -22.97
C ARG A 242 26.36 52.94 -23.44
#